data_AF-A0A9W5UPZ6-F1
#
_entry.id   AF-A0A9W5UPZ6-F1
#
_cell.length_a   1.000
_cell.length_b   1.000
_cell.length_c   1.000
_cell.angle_alpha   90.00
_cell.angle_beta   90.00
_cell.angle_gamma   90.00
#
_symmetry.space_group_name_H-M   'P 1'
#
loop_
_entity.id
_entity.type
_entity.pdbx_description
1 polymer ?
#
loop_
_entity_poly.entity_id
_entity_poly.type
_entity_poly.pdbx_seq_one_letter_code
_entity_poly.pdbx_strand_id
1 'polypeptide(L)'
;MRLGVLDVGSNTVHLLVVDAHRGAHPWPAHSEKAVLRLAEQIGPDGALREAGADALVKAVEAARTSAAGLEVDDLIAFATSAVRDATNAADVLTRVRDSTGVRLEVLSGADEARMTFLAVRRWFGWSAGRLLVLDIGGGSLEIAAGIDEDPDVAVSLPLGAGRLTRDRLGVDPESTVPPAPETVEELRQYVDAHLDPVVERMTEVGWERPVATSKTFRTLARLAGAAPSGAGLWARRRLTRSGLRQVLGFIRHIPPAQLVELEGVSAGRAHQLLAGAVVAESVMRRLGVDSLDVCPWALREGVILSRMDRLAPV
;
A
#
# COMPACT_ATOMS: atom_id res chain seq x y z
N MET A 1 -10.57 24.72 2.06
CA MET A 1 -11.73 23.81 1.90
C MET A 1 -11.46 22.54 2.68
N ARG A 2 -12.49 21.85 3.17
CA ARG A 2 -12.35 20.51 3.73
C ARG A 2 -12.37 19.49 2.59
N LEU A 3 -11.27 18.80 2.41
CA LEU A 3 -11.11 17.76 1.40
C LEU A 3 -11.20 16.39 2.07
N GLY A 4 -12.17 15.59 1.65
CA GLY A 4 -12.29 14.18 1.99
C GLY A 4 -11.56 13.33 0.95
N VAL A 5 -10.83 12.32 1.40
CA VAL A 5 -10.22 11.29 0.55
C VAL A 5 -10.63 9.92 1.05
N LEU A 6 -11.41 9.21 0.23
CA LEU A 6 -11.88 7.86 0.46
C LEU A 6 -11.08 6.87 -0.39
N ASP A 7 -10.16 6.17 0.25
CA ASP A 7 -9.27 5.17 -0.34
C ASP A 7 -9.82 3.76 -0.10
N VAL A 8 -10.32 3.13 -1.16
CA VAL A 8 -10.77 1.73 -1.18
C VAL A 8 -9.59 0.84 -1.60
N GLY A 9 -8.80 0.46 -0.61
CA GLY A 9 -7.67 -0.44 -0.77
C GLY A 9 -8.02 -1.92 -0.60
N SER A 10 -7.04 -2.78 -0.86
CA SER A 10 -7.19 -4.24 -0.76
C SER A 10 -7.57 -4.77 0.62
N ASN A 11 -7.25 -4.04 1.68
CA ASN A 11 -7.48 -4.50 3.05
C ASN A 11 -8.41 -3.59 3.85
N THR A 12 -8.48 -2.32 3.47
CA THR A 12 -9.16 -1.28 4.25
C THR A 12 -9.80 -0.27 3.32
N VAL A 13 -10.96 0.22 3.73
CA VAL A 13 -11.54 1.48 3.24
C VAL A 13 -11.15 2.56 4.25
N HIS A 14 -10.56 3.66 3.80
CA HIS A 14 -10.02 4.70 4.66
C HIS A 14 -10.53 6.06 4.21
N LEU A 15 -11.29 6.76 5.07
CA LEU A 15 -11.62 8.16 4.88
C LEU A 15 -10.64 9.03 5.67
N LEU A 16 -9.95 9.92 4.98
CA LEU A 16 -9.20 11.04 5.57
C LEU A 16 -9.93 12.34 5.26
N VAL A 17 -9.97 13.25 6.22
CA VAL A 17 -10.40 14.64 5.98
C VAL A 17 -9.26 15.57 6.36
N VAL A 18 -8.90 16.45 5.44
CA VAL A 18 -7.84 17.45 5.60
C VAL A 18 -8.39 18.85 5.36
N ASP A 19 -7.80 19.84 6.04
CA ASP A 19 -8.03 21.24 5.70
C ASP A 19 -7.10 21.62 4.53
N ALA A 20 -7.65 21.56 3.31
CA ALA A 20 -6.91 21.73 2.07
C ALA A 20 -6.88 23.19 1.61
N HIS A 21 -5.67 23.65 1.33
CA HIS A 21 -5.37 24.85 0.55
C HIS A 21 -4.01 24.68 -0.14
N ARG A 22 -3.73 25.51 -1.15
CA ARG A 22 -2.44 25.45 -1.86
C ARG A 22 -1.28 25.64 -0.88
N GLY A 23 -0.27 24.77 -0.96
CA GLY A 23 0.91 24.79 -0.08
C GLY A 23 0.69 24.21 1.33
N ALA A 24 -0.51 23.72 1.67
CA ALA A 24 -0.76 23.03 2.93
C ALA A 24 -0.05 21.67 3.00
N HIS A 25 0.19 21.19 4.22
CA HIS A 25 0.57 19.79 4.44
C HIS A 25 -0.66 18.87 4.35
N PRO A 26 -0.51 17.61 3.90
CA PRO A 26 -1.63 16.67 3.75
C PRO A 26 -2.04 15.97 5.06
N TRP A 27 -1.90 16.64 6.21
CA TRP A 27 -2.22 16.01 7.50
C TRP A 27 -3.72 15.95 7.77
N PRO A 28 -4.22 14.80 8.23
CA PRO A 28 -5.64 14.63 8.53
C PRO A 28 -6.05 15.38 9.79
N ALA A 29 -7.10 16.19 9.65
CA ALA A 29 -7.92 16.66 10.77
C ALA A 29 -8.82 15.53 11.30
N HIS A 30 -9.19 14.59 10.43
CA HIS A 30 -9.95 13.39 10.79
C HIS A 30 -9.48 12.17 9.99
N SER A 31 -9.52 10.99 10.63
CA SER A 31 -9.15 9.73 10.00
C SER A 31 -9.99 8.59 10.56
N GLU A 32 -10.73 7.91 9.70
CA GLU A 32 -11.50 6.70 10.03
C GLU A 32 -11.20 5.57 9.04
N LYS A 33 -11.26 4.32 9.52
CA LYS A 33 -10.92 3.15 8.70
C LYS A 33 -11.86 1.99 8.99
N ALA A 34 -12.29 1.31 7.94
CA ALA A 34 -12.98 0.03 8.00
C ALA A 34 -12.07 -1.07 7.43
N VAL A 35 -11.95 -2.20 8.14
CA VAL A 35 -11.18 -3.36 7.67
C VAL A 35 -12.12 -4.31 6.94
N LEU A 36 -11.97 -4.41 5.62
CA LEU A 36 -12.80 -5.25 4.76
C LEU A 36 -12.08 -6.49 4.23
N ARG A 37 -10.74 -6.44 4.15
CA ARG A 37 -9.93 -7.52 3.53
C ARG A 37 -10.45 -7.94 2.15
N LEU A 38 -10.77 -6.98 1.28
CA LEU A 38 -11.32 -7.23 -0.05
C LEU A 38 -10.47 -8.18 -0.90
N ALA A 39 -9.14 -8.17 -0.73
CA ALA A 39 -8.28 -9.15 -1.39
C ALA A 39 -8.65 -10.60 -1.01
N GLU A 40 -8.97 -10.88 0.25
CA GLU A 40 -9.39 -12.23 0.68
C GLU A 40 -10.80 -12.59 0.14
N GLN A 41 -11.59 -11.58 -0.24
CA GLN A 41 -12.93 -11.75 -0.81
C GLN A 41 -12.93 -11.99 -2.33
N ILE A 42 -11.77 -11.99 -3.00
CA ILE A 42 -11.67 -12.36 -4.42
C ILE A 42 -11.78 -13.89 -4.57
N GLY A 43 -12.70 -14.33 -5.43
CA GLY A 43 -12.95 -15.71 -5.77
C GLY A 43 -11.88 -16.32 -6.69
N PRO A 44 -11.89 -17.65 -6.86
CA PRO A 44 -10.99 -18.33 -7.81
C PRO A 44 -11.17 -17.89 -9.27
N ASP A 45 -12.35 -17.37 -9.61
CA ASP A 45 -12.71 -16.78 -10.90
C ASP A 45 -12.26 -15.30 -11.05
N GLY A 46 -11.57 -14.77 -10.04
CA GLY A 46 -11.15 -13.37 -9.99
C GLY A 46 -12.28 -12.38 -9.67
N ALA A 47 -13.50 -12.84 -9.38
CA ALA A 47 -14.61 -11.95 -9.04
C ALA A 47 -14.59 -11.58 -7.55
N LEU A 48 -14.99 -10.35 -7.21
CA LEU A 48 -15.29 -9.99 -5.83
C LEU A 48 -16.61 -10.67 -5.43
N ARG A 49 -16.56 -11.48 -4.37
CA ARG A 49 -17.76 -12.16 -3.84
C ARG A 49 -18.81 -11.15 -3.36
N GLU A 50 -20.08 -11.55 -3.42
CA GLU A 50 -21.22 -10.76 -2.95
C GLU A 50 -21.03 -10.19 -1.55
N ALA A 51 -20.55 -11.00 -0.59
CA ALA A 51 -20.26 -10.54 0.77
C ALA A 51 -19.23 -9.39 0.81
N GLY A 52 -18.22 -9.42 -0.08
CA GLY A 52 -17.24 -8.35 -0.23
C GLY A 52 -17.84 -7.09 -0.85
N ALA A 53 -18.70 -7.24 -1.86
CA ALA A 53 -19.42 -6.11 -2.47
C ALA A 53 -20.39 -5.44 -1.48
N ASP A 54 -21.16 -6.24 -0.71
CA ASP A 54 -22.05 -5.75 0.35
C ASP A 54 -21.29 -4.95 1.40
N ALA A 55 -20.16 -5.50 1.85
CA ALA A 55 -19.35 -4.85 2.88
C ALA A 55 -18.71 -3.56 2.35
N LEU A 56 -18.32 -3.53 1.07
CA LEU A 56 -17.84 -2.32 0.41
C LEU A 56 -18.93 -1.24 0.34
N VAL A 57 -20.14 -1.58 -0.11
CA VAL A 57 -21.27 -0.63 -0.16
C VAL A 57 -21.51 -0.02 1.22
N LYS A 58 -21.61 -0.85 2.27
CA LYS A 58 -21.81 -0.38 3.65
C LYS A 58 -20.67 0.54 4.13
N ALA A 59 -19.43 0.20 3.83
CA ALA A 59 -18.28 1.01 4.23
C ALA A 59 -18.24 2.37 3.51
N VAL A 60 -18.58 2.40 2.21
CA VAL A 60 -18.66 3.65 1.44
C VAL A 60 -19.84 4.52 1.90
N GLU A 61 -20.98 3.91 2.22
CA GLU A 61 -22.14 4.62 2.79
C GLU A 61 -21.82 5.26 4.15
N ALA A 62 -21.15 4.51 5.03
CA ALA A 62 -20.68 5.02 6.31
C ALA A 62 -19.70 6.19 6.10
N ALA A 63 -18.71 6.03 5.22
CA ALA A 63 -17.73 7.08 4.93
C ALA A 63 -18.39 8.35 4.34
N ARG A 64 -19.38 8.19 3.46
CA ARG A 64 -20.16 9.33 2.94
C ARG A 64 -20.90 10.05 4.06
N THR A 65 -21.50 9.30 4.98
CA THR A 65 -22.23 9.87 6.13
C THR A 65 -21.27 10.64 7.05
N SER A 66 -20.10 10.07 7.34
CA SER A 66 -19.04 10.74 8.08
C SER A 66 -18.54 12.00 7.37
N ALA A 67 -18.30 11.95 6.05
CA ALA A 67 -17.86 13.10 5.27
C ALA A 67 -18.89 14.25 5.32
N ALA A 68 -20.19 13.94 5.23
CA ALA A 68 -21.26 14.93 5.37
C ALA A 68 -21.28 15.54 6.78
N GLY A 69 -21.16 14.73 7.84
CA GLY A 69 -21.11 15.21 9.22
C GLY A 69 -19.84 16.01 9.56
N LEU A 70 -18.76 15.82 8.80
CA LEU A 70 -17.51 16.57 8.90
C LEU A 70 -17.48 17.81 7.98
N GLU A 71 -18.59 18.12 7.29
CA GLU A 71 -18.70 19.28 6.40
C GLU A 71 -17.61 19.26 5.31
N VAL A 72 -17.37 18.09 4.71
CA VAL A 72 -16.45 17.96 3.57
C VAL A 72 -17.01 18.69 2.36
N ASP A 73 -16.25 19.64 1.83
CA ASP A 73 -16.59 20.43 0.64
C ASP A 73 -16.43 19.61 -0.66
N ASP A 74 -15.43 18.73 -0.69
CA ASP A 74 -15.06 17.92 -1.85
C ASP A 74 -14.60 16.53 -1.40
N LEU A 75 -15.16 15.47 -1.99
CA LEU A 75 -14.85 14.08 -1.65
C LEU A 75 -14.24 13.38 -2.86
N ILE A 76 -12.93 13.13 -2.79
CA ILE A 76 -12.25 12.24 -3.74
C ILE A 76 -12.44 10.82 -3.25
N ALA A 77 -13.00 9.94 -4.09
CA ALA A 77 -13.17 8.55 -3.75
C ALA A 77 -12.60 7.66 -4.85
N PHE A 78 -11.71 6.75 -4.47
CA PHE A 78 -11.04 5.87 -5.42
C PHE A 78 -10.85 4.46 -4.90
N ALA A 79 -10.64 3.52 -5.82
CA ALA A 79 -10.35 2.13 -5.54
C ALA A 79 -9.08 1.67 -6.26
N THR A 80 -8.33 0.79 -5.59
CA THR A 80 -7.07 0.23 -6.12
C THR A 80 -7.18 -1.27 -6.39
N SER A 81 -6.08 -2.00 -6.29
CA SER A 81 -5.89 -3.35 -6.83
C SER A 81 -7.03 -4.36 -6.56
N ALA A 82 -7.66 -4.39 -5.38
CA ALA A 82 -8.69 -5.39 -5.11
C ALA A 82 -9.97 -5.18 -5.92
N VAL A 83 -10.37 -3.92 -6.16
CA VAL A 83 -11.54 -3.63 -7.01
C VAL A 83 -11.11 -3.54 -8.48
N ARG A 84 -9.96 -2.92 -8.76
CA ARG A 84 -9.41 -2.78 -10.11
C ARG A 84 -9.26 -4.12 -10.81
N ASP A 85 -8.72 -5.11 -10.11
CA ASP A 85 -8.33 -6.39 -10.70
C ASP A 85 -9.48 -7.41 -10.66
N ALA A 86 -10.66 -7.05 -10.11
CA ALA A 86 -11.81 -7.95 -10.04
C ALA A 86 -12.51 -8.08 -11.40
N THR A 87 -12.85 -9.31 -11.80
CA THR A 87 -13.49 -9.58 -13.10
C THR A 87 -14.89 -8.98 -13.21
N ASN A 88 -15.56 -8.75 -12.09
CA ASN A 88 -16.88 -8.11 -11.96
C ASN A 88 -16.80 -6.65 -11.44
N ALA A 89 -15.67 -5.96 -11.59
CA ALA A 89 -15.47 -4.61 -11.06
C ALA A 89 -16.55 -3.61 -11.50
N ALA A 90 -16.97 -3.66 -12.77
CA ALA A 90 -17.98 -2.73 -13.30
C ALA A 90 -19.34 -2.82 -12.57
N ASP A 91 -19.75 -4.04 -12.22
CA ASP A 91 -21.01 -4.29 -11.50
C ASP A 91 -20.90 -3.82 -10.06
N VAL A 92 -19.78 -4.10 -9.39
CA VAL A 92 -19.50 -3.64 -8.02
C VAL A 92 -19.48 -2.11 -7.95
N LEU A 93 -18.81 -1.44 -8.88
CA LEU A 93 -18.73 0.03 -8.93
C LEU A 93 -20.09 0.67 -9.21
N THR A 94 -20.88 0.07 -10.11
CA THR A 94 -22.26 0.48 -10.39
C THR A 94 -23.12 0.35 -9.14
N ARG A 95 -23.04 -0.78 -8.44
CA ARG A 95 -23.77 -1.02 -7.20
C ARG A 95 -23.43 -0.01 -6.10
N VAL A 96 -22.14 0.28 -5.91
CA VAL A 96 -21.68 1.30 -4.94
C VAL A 96 -22.25 2.67 -5.29
N ARG A 97 -22.17 3.09 -6.55
CA ARG A 97 -22.72 4.36 -7.01
C ARG A 97 -24.23 4.42 -6.78
N ASP A 98 -24.97 3.40 -7.19
CA ASP A 98 -26.43 3.41 -7.15
C ASP A 98 -26.97 3.35 -5.71
N SER A 99 -26.24 2.69 -4.80
CA SER A 99 -26.62 2.59 -3.38
C SER A 99 -26.18 3.79 -2.54
N THR A 100 -25.01 4.37 -2.83
CA THR A 100 -24.39 5.38 -1.94
C THR A 100 -24.36 6.78 -2.54
N GLY A 101 -24.51 6.92 -3.86
CA GLY A 101 -24.27 8.15 -4.61
C GLY A 101 -22.78 8.47 -4.84
N VAL A 102 -21.86 7.68 -4.27
CA VAL A 102 -20.41 7.89 -4.41
C VAL A 102 -19.89 7.18 -5.66
N ARG A 103 -19.26 7.93 -6.55
CA ARG A 103 -18.53 7.36 -7.69
C ARG A 103 -17.10 7.04 -7.24
N LEU A 104 -16.74 5.76 -7.23
CA LEU A 104 -15.36 5.33 -7.02
C LEU A 104 -14.61 5.39 -8.36
N GLU A 105 -13.54 6.19 -8.41
CA GLU A 105 -12.60 6.17 -9.54
C GLU A 105 -11.62 5.01 -9.36
N VAL A 106 -11.39 4.22 -10.42
CA VAL A 106 -10.40 3.14 -10.36
C VAL A 106 -9.05 3.70 -10.77
N LEU A 107 -8.09 3.73 -9.84
CA LEU A 107 -6.73 4.16 -10.14
C LEU A 107 -5.98 3.05 -10.89
N SER A 108 -5.40 3.40 -12.04
CA SER A 108 -4.45 2.50 -12.70
C SER A 108 -3.26 2.23 -11.78
N GLY A 109 -2.61 1.08 -11.92
CA GLY A 109 -1.43 0.78 -11.11
C GLY A 109 -0.28 1.76 -11.34
N ALA A 110 -0.15 2.30 -12.57
CA ALA A 110 0.84 3.34 -12.86
C ALA A 110 0.50 4.66 -12.15
N ASP A 111 -0.77 5.07 -12.11
CA ASP A 111 -1.19 6.27 -11.39
C ASP A 111 -1.04 6.12 -9.87
N GLU A 112 -1.31 4.93 -9.34
CA GLU A 112 -1.07 4.58 -7.94
C GLU A 112 0.42 4.74 -7.58
N ALA A 113 1.31 4.24 -8.43
CA ALA A 113 2.76 4.41 -8.28
C ALA A 113 3.17 5.89 -8.40
N ARG A 114 2.64 6.65 -9.37
CA ARG A 114 2.91 8.08 -9.56
C ARG A 114 2.48 8.92 -8.35
N MET A 115 1.27 8.71 -7.84
CA MET A 115 0.76 9.44 -6.68
C MET A 115 1.56 9.08 -5.41
N THR A 116 1.89 7.81 -5.21
CA THR A 116 2.75 7.39 -4.11
C THR A 116 4.14 8.03 -4.19
N PHE A 117 4.71 8.08 -5.40
CA PHE A 117 5.98 8.75 -5.65
C PHE A 117 5.91 10.24 -5.36
N LEU A 118 4.87 10.95 -5.81
CA LEU A 118 4.65 12.38 -5.52
C LEU A 118 4.65 12.65 -4.01
N ALA A 119 3.97 11.81 -3.23
CA ALA A 119 3.93 11.93 -1.77
C ALA A 119 5.35 11.84 -1.17
N VAL A 120 6.11 10.84 -1.60
CA VAL A 120 7.49 10.65 -1.13
C VAL A 120 8.42 11.77 -1.60
N ARG A 121 8.29 12.23 -2.85
CA ARG A 121 9.04 13.35 -3.41
C ARG A 121 8.83 14.62 -2.60
N ARG A 122 7.58 14.94 -2.25
CA ARG A 122 7.21 16.11 -1.45
C ARG A 122 7.63 15.98 0.01
N TRP A 123 7.67 14.77 0.58
CA TRP A 123 8.18 14.53 1.93
C TRP A 123 9.68 14.82 2.05
N PHE A 124 10.48 14.33 1.11
CA PHE A 124 11.94 14.46 1.17
C PHE A 124 12.48 15.76 0.56
N GLY A 125 11.71 16.41 -0.32
CA GLY A 125 12.15 17.60 -1.07
C GLY A 125 13.27 17.29 -2.07
N TRP A 126 13.57 18.22 -2.99
CA TRP A 126 14.49 17.99 -4.11
C TRP A 126 15.94 17.74 -3.71
N SER A 127 16.36 18.16 -2.51
CA SER A 127 17.71 17.89 -1.99
C SER A 127 18.00 16.40 -1.78
N ALA A 128 16.98 15.54 -1.84
CA ALA A 128 17.17 14.10 -1.76
C ALA A 128 17.63 13.44 -3.08
N GLY A 129 17.77 14.22 -4.16
CA GLY A 129 18.23 13.71 -5.45
C GLY A 129 17.21 12.80 -6.14
N ARG A 130 17.68 11.92 -7.02
CA ARG A 130 16.85 10.89 -7.66
C ARG A 130 16.34 9.88 -6.64
N LEU A 131 15.02 9.69 -6.61
CA LEU A 131 14.36 8.74 -5.72
C LEU A 131 14.11 7.42 -6.43
N LEU A 132 14.22 6.34 -5.66
CA LEU A 132 13.56 5.05 -5.94
C LEU A 132 12.53 4.84 -4.84
N VAL A 133 11.27 4.63 -5.19
CA VAL A 133 10.15 4.48 -4.26
C VAL A 133 9.53 3.10 -4.41
N LEU A 134 9.41 2.39 -3.28
CA LEU A 134 8.79 1.07 -3.17
C LEU A 134 7.57 1.13 -2.24
N ASP A 135 6.41 0.65 -2.67
CA ASP A 135 5.22 0.47 -1.83
C ASP A 135 4.69 -0.96 -1.99
N ILE A 136 4.65 -1.73 -0.90
CA ILE A 136 4.00 -3.05 -0.89
C ILE A 136 2.61 -2.91 -0.27
N GLY A 137 1.61 -2.87 -1.13
CA GLY A 137 0.21 -2.94 -0.78
C GLY A 137 -0.29 -4.36 -0.48
N GLY A 138 -1.62 -4.49 -0.39
CA GLY A 138 -2.26 -5.80 -0.23
C GLY A 138 -2.34 -6.59 -1.54
N GLY A 139 -2.59 -5.92 -2.67
CA GLY A 139 -2.76 -6.58 -3.96
C GLY A 139 -1.63 -6.31 -4.96
N SER A 140 -0.85 -5.26 -4.78
CA SER A 140 0.25 -4.89 -5.68
C SER A 140 1.52 -4.42 -4.95
N LEU A 141 2.60 -4.37 -5.72
CA LEU A 141 3.86 -3.69 -5.43
C LEU A 141 4.03 -2.56 -6.43
N GLU A 142 4.08 -1.32 -5.95
CA GLU A 142 4.39 -0.15 -6.76
C GLU A 142 5.90 0.13 -6.69
N ILE A 143 6.48 0.42 -7.85
CA ILE A 143 7.89 0.81 -8.01
C ILE A 143 7.93 2.04 -8.91
N ALA A 144 8.53 3.11 -8.42
CA ALA A 144 8.72 4.33 -9.20
C ALA A 144 10.10 4.94 -8.97
N ALA A 145 10.67 5.53 -10.02
CA ALA A 145 11.96 6.21 -9.94
C ALA A 145 11.95 7.51 -10.73
N GLY A 146 12.65 8.52 -10.21
CA GLY A 146 12.87 9.78 -10.93
C GLY A 146 13.36 10.92 -10.04
N ILE A 147 13.61 12.08 -10.68
CA ILE A 147 14.11 13.28 -10.01
C ILE A 147 12.98 14.27 -9.66
N ASP A 148 12.03 14.45 -10.57
CA ASP A 148 10.96 15.44 -10.49
C ASP A 148 9.77 14.94 -9.67
N GLU A 149 8.61 15.60 -9.78
CA GLU A 149 7.36 15.17 -9.13
C GLU A 149 6.66 14.05 -9.86
N ASP A 150 6.75 14.07 -11.19
CA ASP A 150 6.33 12.97 -12.02
C ASP A 150 7.55 12.05 -12.23
N PRO A 151 7.46 10.76 -11.89
CA PRO A 151 8.59 9.85 -12.04
C PRO A 151 8.86 9.52 -13.51
N ASP A 152 10.14 9.33 -13.84
CA ASP A 152 10.60 8.86 -15.16
C ASP A 152 10.02 7.47 -15.48
N VAL A 153 9.94 6.61 -14.45
CA VAL A 153 9.33 5.29 -14.55
C VAL A 153 8.41 5.06 -13.36
N ALA A 154 7.19 4.61 -13.62
CA ALA A 154 6.23 4.16 -12.62
C ALA A 154 5.57 2.85 -13.09
N VAL A 155 5.63 1.82 -12.26
CA VAL A 155 5.03 0.52 -12.54
C VAL A 155 4.34 -0.04 -11.30
N SER A 156 3.36 -0.91 -11.52
CA SER A 156 2.69 -1.68 -10.49
C SER A 156 2.68 -3.14 -10.91
N LEU A 157 3.13 -4.01 -10.01
CA LEU A 157 3.20 -5.45 -10.21
C LEU A 157 2.19 -6.14 -9.29
N PRO A 158 1.60 -7.28 -9.70
CA PRO A 158 0.66 -8.04 -8.87
C PRO A 158 1.40 -8.85 -7.77
N LEU A 159 2.21 -8.16 -6.97
CA LEU A 159 3.08 -8.73 -5.94
C LEU A 159 2.73 -8.20 -4.53
N GLY A 160 1.46 -7.85 -4.30
CA GLY A 160 1.00 -7.42 -2.98
C GLY A 160 1.02 -8.55 -1.95
N ALA A 161 1.25 -8.21 -0.69
CA ALA A 161 1.43 -9.18 0.38
C ALA A 161 0.19 -10.09 0.57
N GLY A 162 -1.01 -9.52 0.59
CA GLY A 162 -2.25 -10.28 0.74
C GLY A 162 -2.56 -11.18 -0.45
N ARG A 163 -2.34 -10.69 -1.68
CA ARG A 163 -2.48 -11.46 -2.92
C ARG A 163 -1.57 -12.69 -2.89
N LEU A 164 -0.29 -12.53 -2.59
CA LEU A 164 0.67 -13.62 -2.61
C LEU A 164 0.46 -14.61 -1.46
N THR A 165 0.02 -14.14 -0.29
CA THR A 165 -0.37 -15.03 0.81
C THR A 165 -1.54 -15.92 0.41
N ARG A 166 -2.55 -15.38 -0.28
CA ARG A 166 -3.72 -16.13 -0.78
C ARG A 166 -3.34 -17.07 -1.93
N ASP A 167 -2.70 -16.54 -2.97
CA ASP A 167 -2.53 -17.25 -4.25
C ASP A 167 -1.36 -18.23 -4.25
N ARG A 168 -0.33 -17.99 -3.43
CA ARG A 168 0.95 -18.72 -3.49
C ARG A 168 1.32 -19.44 -2.22
N LEU A 169 1.09 -18.82 -1.07
CA LEU A 169 1.35 -19.49 0.22
C LEU A 169 0.18 -20.37 0.67
N GLY A 170 -1.05 -20.09 0.20
CA GLY A 170 -2.24 -20.83 0.61
C GLY A 170 -2.48 -20.78 2.13
N VAL A 171 -2.08 -19.68 2.77
CA VAL A 171 -2.05 -19.56 4.22
C VAL A 171 -3.39 -19.10 4.76
N ASP A 172 -3.99 -19.92 5.62
CA ASP A 172 -5.08 -19.52 6.51
C ASP A 172 -4.50 -18.67 7.67
N PRO A 173 -5.07 -17.49 7.98
CA PRO A 173 -4.69 -16.69 9.14
C PRO A 173 -4.65 -17.46 10.47
N GLU A 174 -5.51 -18.47 10.64
CA GLU A 174 -5.61 -19.28 11.86
C GLU A 174 -4.69 -20.51 11.84
N SER A 175 -3.87 -20.67 10.79
CA SER A 175 -2.94 -21.79 10.69
C SER A 175 -1.93 -21.80 11.84
N THR A 176 -1.79 -22.97 12.47
CA THR A 176 -0.81 -23.26 13.51
C THR A 176 0.49 -23.85 12.96
N VAL A 177 0.59 -24.00 11.64
CA VAL A 177 1.76 -24.54 10.95
C VAL A 177 2.33 -23.48 10.00
N PRO A 178 3.65 -23.16 10.07
CA PRO A 178 4.29 -22.27 9.10
C PRO A 178 4.31 -22.86 7.69
N PRO A 179 4.32 -22.03 6.64
CA PRO A 179 4.51 -22.52 5.27
C PRO A 179 5.79 -23.35 5.09
N ALA A 180 5.70 -24.37 4.25
CA ALA A 180 6.85 -25.21 3.95
C ALA A 180 8.00 -24.39 3.31
N PRO A 181 9.27 -24.69 3.62
CA PRO A 181 10.43 -24.03 3.00
C PRO A 181 10.37 -23.98 1.47
N GLU A 182 9.90 -25.06 0.85
CA GLU A 182 9.79 -25.22 -0.60
C GLU A 182 8.78 -24.23 -1.18
N THR A 183 7.61 -24.07 -0.55
CA THR A 183 6.59 -23.09 -0.94
C THR A 183 7.10 -21.65 -0.82
N VAL A 184 7.92 -21.35 0.18
CA VAL A 184 8.55 -20.03 0.34
C VAL A 184 9.59 -19.78 -0.77
N GLU A 185 10.34 -20.80 -1.19
CA GLU A 185 11.27 -20.71 -2.31
C GLU A 185 10.55 -20.51 -3.64
N GLU A 186 9.46 -21.26 -3.90
CA GLU A 186 8.61 -21.09 -5.06
C GLU A 186 8.03 -19.67 -5.15
N LEU A 187 7.60 -19.11 -4.00
CA LEU A 187 7.18 -17.72 -3.92
C LEU A 187 8.31 -16.76 -4.31
N ARG A 188 9.54 -16.98 -3.81
CA ARG A 188 10.69 -16.13 -4.16
C ARG A 188 10.96 -16.17 -5.67
N GLN A 189 11.00 -17.35 -6.27
CA GLN A 189 11.22 -17.52 -7.71
C GLN A 189 10.13 -16.81 -8.53
N TYR A 190 8.88 -16.92 -8.08
CA TYR A 190 7.76 -16.22 -8.72
C TYR A 190 7.90 -14.70 -8.66
N VAL A 191 8.25 -14.16 -7.49
CA VAL A 191 8.47 -12.74 -7.28
C VAL A 191 9.62 -12.25 -8.17
N ASP A 192 10.74 -12.98 -8.20
CA ASP A 192 11.90 -12.64 -9.03
C ASP A 192 11.51 -12.55 -10.51
N ALA A 193 10.82 -13.57 -11.04
CA ALA A 193 10.38 -13.58 -12.44
C ALA A 193 9.50 -12.36 -12.82
N HIS A 194 8.73 -11.80 -11.88
CA HIS A 194 7.93 -10.59 -12.10
C HIS A 194 8.75 -9.30 -11.99
N LEU A 195 9.84 -9.32 -11.22
CA LEU A 195 10.74 -8.18 -11.06
C LEU A 195 11.69 -8.03 -12.25
N ASP A 196 12.09 -9.13 -12.89
CA ASP A 196 13.11 -9.16 -13.95
C ASP A 196 12.89 -8.11 -15.06
N PRO A 197 11.69 -7.95 -15.64
CA PRO A 197 11.45 -6.96 -16.69
C PRO A 197 11.49 -5.50 -16.20
N VAL A 198 11.36 -5.29 -14.88
CA VAL A 198 11.31 -3.96 -14.27
C VAL A 198 12.69 -3.50 -13.82
N VAL A 199 13.55 -4.42 -13.38
CA VAL A 199 14.89 -4.11 -12.84
C VAL A 199 15.74 -3.33 -13.84
N GLU A 200 15.72 -3.72 -15.12
CA GLU A 200 16.48 -3.02 -16.18
C GLU A 200 16.03 -1.56 -16.30
N ARG A 201 14.72 -1.32 -16.50
CA ARG A 201 14.13 0.01 -16.61
C ARG A 201 14.43 0.90 -15.39
N MET A 202 14.41 0.33 -14.19
CA MET A 202 14.73 1.07 -12.96
C MET A 202 16.21 1.42 -12.89
N THR A 203 17.09 0.49 -13.29
CA THR A 203 18.54 0.67 -13.23
C THR A 203 19.02 1.71 -14.24
N GLU A 204 18.39 1.79 -15.42
CA GLU A 204 18.64 2.83 -16.42
C GLU A 204 18.38 4.25 -15.89
N VAL A 205 17.29 4.43 -15.12
CA VAL A 205 16.99 5.71 -14.46
C VAL A 205 17.99 6.01 -13.34
N GLY A 206 18.31 4.99 -12.54
CA GLY A 206 19.17 5.09 -11.36
C GLY A 206 18.55 5.90 -10.22
N TRP A 207 19.20 5.89 -9.06
CA TRP A 207 18.72 6.58 -7.86
C TRP A 207 19.86 6.91 -6.90
N GLU A 208 19.65 7.94 -6.09
CA GLU A 208 20.55 8.34 -4.99
C GLU A 208 19.92 7.99 -3.64
N ARG A 209 18.59 7.98 -3.56
CA ARG A 209 17.85 7.66 -2.33
C ARG A 209 16.75 6.62 -2.56
N PRO A 210 16.99 5.36 -2.14
CA PRO A 210 15.96 4.36 -1.99
C PRO A 210 15.04 4.68 -0.81
N VAL A 211 13.74 4.68 -1.06
CA VAL A 211 12.68 4.93 -0.08
C VAL A 211 11.63 3.85 -0.19
N ALA A 212 11.13 3.42 0.97
CA ALA A 212 9.95 2.58 1.04
C ALA A 212 8.80 3.27 1.79
N THR A 213 7.57 2.92 1.46
CA THR A 213 6.38 3.33 2.21
C THR A 213 5.46 2.12 2.40
N SER A 214 4.17 2.30 2.71
CA SER A 214 3.22 1.24 3.07
C SER A 214 3.33 0.71 4.50
N LYS A 215 2.29 -0.03 4.91
CA LYS A 215 2.27 -0.71 6.21
C LYS A 215 3.25 -1.89 6.26
N THR A 216 3.46 -2.59 5.15
CA THR A 216 4.33 -3.78 5.08
C THR A 216 5.77 -3.40 5.41
N PHE A 217 6.34 -2.41 4.70
CA PHE A 217 7.70 -1.96 4.98
C PHE A 217 7.85 -1.32 6.37
N ARG A 218 6.83 -0.59 6.86
CA ARG A 218 6.85 -0.07 8.24
C ARG A 218 6.92 -1.18 9.28
N THR A 219 6.15 -2.24 9.13
CA THR A 219 6.19 -3.40 10.02
C THR A 219 7.53 -4.13 9.93
N LEU A 220 8.04 -4.38 8.72
CA LEU A 220 9.34 -5.03 8.52
C LEU A 220 10.50 -4.20 9.11
N ALA A 221 10.47 -2.88 8.93
CA ALA A 221 11.43 -1.97 9.55
C ALA A 221 11.33 -2.03 11.08
N ARG A 222 10.12 -2.07 11.64
CA ARG A 222 9.93 -2.19 13.10
C ARG A 222 10.53 -3.49 13.64
N LEU A 223 10.26 -4.61 12.98
CA LEU A 223 10.84 -5.92 13.36
C LEU A 223 12.36 -5.97 13.18
N ALA A 224 12.90 -5.19 12.25
CA ALA A 224 14.34 -5.01 12.06
C ALA A 224 14.96 -3.96 13.00
N GLY A 225 14.22 -3.46 14.00
CA GLY A 225 14.74 -2.56 15.03
C GLY A 225 14.50 -1.06 14.81
N ALA A 226 13.73 -0.66 13.80
CA ALA A 226 13.38 0.75 13.61
C ALA A 226 12.47 1.30 14.72
N ALA A 227 12.48 2.63 14.89
CA ALA A 227 11.69 3.32 15.90
C ALA A 227 10.18 3.01 15.78
N PRO A 228 9.47 2.81 16.91
CA PRO A 228 8.03 2.55 16.91
C PRO A 228 7.24 3.78 16.41
N SER A 229 5.99 3.59 16.00
CA SER A 229 5.11 4.71 15.57
C SER A 229 4.97 5.78 16.66
N GLY A 230 4.99 5.39 17.93
CA GLY A 230 4.93 6.31 19.09
C GLY A 230 6.10 7.29 19.20
N ALA A 231 7.22 7.04 18.51
CA ALA A 231 8.33 8.00 18.42
C ALA A 231 8.01 9.24 17.57
N GLY A 232 6.81 9.31 16.99
CA GLY A 232 6.34 10.45 16.21
C GLY A 232 6.57 10.30 14.70
N LEU A 233 5.95 11.22 13.96
CA LEU A 233 5.96 11.24 12.50
C LEU A 233 7.37 11.44 11.93
N TRP A 234 8.16 12.29 12.57
CA TRP A 234 9.51 12.70 12.12
C TRP A 234 10.62 11.74 12.50
N ALA A 235 10.34 10.72 13.33
CA ALA A 235 11.34 9.74 13.70
C ALA A 235 11.86 9.02 12.45
N ARG A 236 13.17 9.09 12.24
CA ARG A 236 13.81 8.41 11.11
C ARG A 236 13.66 6.90 11.28
N ARG A 237 13.16 6.25 10.23
CA ARG A 237 13.01 4.80 10.15
C ARG A 237 13.75 4.32 8.92
N ARG A 238 14.47 3.23 9.07
CA ARG A 238 15.29 2.64 8.02
C ARG A 238 15.16 1.13 8.09
N LEU A 239 15.15 0.49 6.93
CA LEU A 239 15.23 -0.97 6.79
C LEU A 239 16.49 -1.30 6.00
N THR A 240 17.36 -2.14 6.56
CA THR A 240 18.53 -2.68 5.86
C THR A 240 18.19 -4.04 5.28
N ARG A 241 18.82 -4.41 4.16
CA ARG A 241 18.66 -5.73 3.55
C ARG A 241 19.14 -6.84 4.48
N SER A 242 20.19 -6.59 5.27
CA SER A 242 20.65 -7.52 6.31
C SER A 242 19.62 -7.73 7.41
N GLY A 243 19.04 -6.65 7.96
CA GLY A 243 18.00 -6.73 8.98
C GLY A 243 16.74 -7.41 8.44
N LEU A 244 16.35 -7.12 7.20
CA LEU A 244 15.24 -7.78 6.54
C LEU A 244 15.47 -9.29 6.39
N ARG A 245 16.67 -9.73 6.00
CA ARG A 245 17.02 -11.17 5.93
C ARG A 245 16.96 -11.84 7.30
N GLN A 246 17.37 -11.16 8.38
CA GLN A 246 17.24 -11.68 9.74
C GLN A 246 15.76 -11.83 10.13
N VAL A 247 14.94 -10.81 9.86
CA VAL A 247 13.49 -10.87 10.08
C VAL A 247 12.89 -12.04 9.29
N LEU A 248 13.20 -12.18 7.99
CA LEU A 248 12.71 -13.26 7.14
C LEU A 248 13.12 -14.64 7.66
N GLY A 249 14.37 -14.79 8.10
CA GLY A 249 14.89 -16.02 8.70
C GLY A 249 14.19 -16.39 10.01
N PHE A 250 13.67 -15.41 10.75
CA PHE A 250 12.91 -15.63 11.97
C PHE A 250 11.43 -15.93 11.69
N ILE A 251 10.73 -15.06 10.96
CA ILE A 251 9.27 -15.15 10.78
C ILE A 251 8.82 -16.35 9.96
N ARG A 252 9.69 -16.91 9.11
CA ARG A 252 9.37 -18.12 8.31
C ARG A 252 9.10 -19.37 9.17
N HIS A 253 9.51 -19.33 10.44
CA HIS A 253 9.31 -20.43 11.39
C HIS A 253 8.13 -20.20 12.34
N ILE A 254 7.45 -19.06 12.23
CA ILE A 254 6.35 -18.70 13.12
C ILE A 254 5.03 -19.03 12.42
N PRO A 255 4.12 -19.77 13.09
CA PRO A 255 2.77 -20.00 12.59
C PRO A 255 2.03 -18.69 12.27
N PRO A 256 1.26 -18.64 11.18
CA PRO A 256 0.45 -17.48 10.82
C PRO A 256 -0.39 -16.90 11.97
N ALA A 257 -1.00 -17.77 12.78
CA ALA A 257 -1.82 -17.38 13.93
C ALA A 257 -1.02 -16.64 15.03
N GLN A 258 0.30 -16.88 15.12
CA GLN A 258 1.18 -16.31 16.16
C GLN A 258 1.91 -15.05 15.69
N LEU A 259 1.91 -14.73 14.40
CA LEU A 259 2.58 -13.53 13.87
C LEU A 259 2.04 -12.22 14.47
N VAL A 260 0.80 -12.23 14.96
CA VAL A 260 0.17 -11.07 15.62
C VAL A 260 0.82 -10.72 16.97
N GLU A 261 1.48 -11.67 17.63
CA GLU A 261 2.14 -11.47 18.92
C GLU A 261 3.44 -10.67 18.79
N LEU A 262 3.96 -10.57 17.57
CA LEU A 262 5.18 -9.81 17.29
C LEU A 262 4.93 -8.31 17.43
N GLU A 263 5.83 -7.65 18.15
CA GLU A 263 5.69 -6.22 18.43
C GLU A 263 5.66 -5.38 17.14
N GLY A 264 4.61 -4.56 17.01
CA GLY A 264 4.41 -3.68 15.84
C GLY A 264 3.70 -4.35 14.66
N VAL A 265 3.36 -5.64 14.75
CA VAL A 265 2.51 -6.32 13.77
C VAL A 265 1.04 -6.10 14.12
N SER A 266 0.22 -5.75 13.12
CA SER A 266 -1.22 -5.59 13.33
C SER A 266 -1.97 -6.88 13.02
N ALA A 267 -2.90 -7.29 13.89
CA ALA A 267 -3.75 -8.48 13.72
C ALA A 267 -4.32 -8.65 12.31
N GLY A 268 -4.93 -7.58 11.76
CA GLY A 268 -5.60 -7.63 10.46
C GLY A 268 -4.70 -7.92 9.25
N ARG A 269 -3.36 -7.93 9.39
CA ARG A 269 -2.42 -8.24 8.29
C ARG A 269 -1.25 -9.16 8.73
N ALA A 270 -1.32 -9.74 9.92
CA ALA A 270 -0.21 -10.52 10.49
C ALA A 270 0.18 -11.70 9.60
N HIS A 271 -0.81 -12.48 9.14
CA HIS A 271 -0.64 -13.62 8.24
C HIS A 271 -0.01 -13.27 6.87
N GLN A 272 -0.05 -11.99 6.47
CA GLN A 272 0.50 -11.51 5.19
C GLN A 272 2.01 -11.17 5.29
N LEU A 273 2.56 -11.15 6.51
CA LEU A 273 3.90 -10.64 6.78
C LEU A 273 4.99 -11.42 6.05
N LEU A 274 4.89 -12.75 5.99
CA LEU A 274 5.89 -13.58 5.33
C LEU A 274 5.98 -13.29 3.83
N ALA A 275 4.84 -13.23 3.13
CA ALA A 275 4.82 -12.90 1.71
C ALA A 275 5.37 -11.48 1.47
N GLY A 276 4.94 -10.50 2.28
CA GLY A 276 5.47 -9.14 2.20
C GLY A 276 6.98 -9.06 2.43
N ALA A 277 7.53 -9.88 3.32
CA ALA A 277 8.97 -9.96 3.57
C ALA A 277 9.74 -10.56 2.39
N VAL A 278 9.19 -11.62 1.76
CA VAL A 278 9.79 -12.21 0.54
C VAL A 278 9.82 -11.19 -0.59
N VAL A 279 8.73 -10.45 -0.80
CA VAL A 279 8.66 -9.38 -1.81
C VAL A 279 9.68 -8.29 -1.52
N ALA A 280 9.71 -7.77 -0.30
CA ALA A 280 10.64 -6.72 0.11
C ALA A 280 12.11 -7.15 -0.06
N GLU A 281 12.46 -8.38 0.31
CA GLU A 281 13.82 -8.89 0.19
C GLU A 281 14.21 -9.07 -1.28
N SER A 282 13.32 -9.63 -2.08
CA SER A 282 13.54 -9.86 -3.51
C SER A 282 13.73 -8.53 -4.24
N VAL A 283 12.85 -7.53 -4.04
CA VAL A 283 12.99 -6.24 -4.72
C VAL A 283 14.26 -5.49 -4.30
N MET A 284 14.62 -5.50 -3.01
CA MET A 284 15.88 -4.92 -2.54
C MET A 284 17.09 -5.64 -3.16
N ARG A 285 17.05 -6.97 -3.22
CA ARG A 285 18.15 -7.77 -3.76
C ARG A 285 18.32 -7.58 -5.26
N ARG A 286 17.23 -7.66 -6.04
CA ARG A 286 17.26 -7.52 -7.50
C ARG A 286 17.68 -6.12 -7.94
N LEU A 287 17.29 -5.07 -7.20
CA LEU A 287 17.72 -3.70 -7.45
C LEU A 287 19.08 -3.35 -6.81
N GLY A 288 19.73 -4.24 -6.06
CA GLY A 288 21.00 -3.94 -5.40
C GLY A 288 20.92 -2.88 -4.29
N VAL A 289 19.76 -2.74 -3.64
CA VAL A 289 19.53 -1.78 -2.55
C VAL A 289 19.89 -2.40 -1.20
N ASP A 290 20.88 -1.83 -0.52
CA ASP A 290 21.29 -2.28 0.82
C ASP A 290 20.46 -1.71 1.95
N SER A 291 19.86 -0.53 1.77
CA SER A 291 18.99 0.08 2.75
C SER A 291 17.98 1.04 2.14
N LEU A 292 16.81 1.15 2.77
CA LEU A 292 15.72 2.05 2.41
C LEU A 292 15.39 2.94 3.62
N ASP A 293 15.17 4.23 3.41
CA ASP A 293 14.49 5.06 4.41
C ASP A 293 12.97 4.83 4.31
N VAL A 294 12.24 4.84 5.41
CA VAL A 294 10.79 4.59 5.43
C VAL A 294 10.03 5.91 5.52
N CYS A 295 9.28 6.26 4.49
CA CYS A 295 8.42 7.43 4.43
C CYS A 295 7.08 7.17 5.14
N PRO A 296 6.57 8.12 5.95
CA PRO A 296 5.24 7.97 6.55
C PRO A 296 4.11 8.21 5.55
N TRP A 297 4.36 8.97 4.48
CA TRP A 297 3.39 9.30 3.43
C TRP A 297 3.37 8.25 2.33
N ALA A 298 2.20 8.03 1.75
CA ALA A 298 1.96 7.07 0.68
C ALA A 298 0.92 7.63 -0.32
N LEU A 299 0.21 6.74 -1.01
CA LEU A 299 -0.81 7.06 -2.00
C LEU A 299 -1.77 8.18 -1.59
N ARG A 300 -2.36 8.11 -0.39
CA ARG A 300 -3.38 9.08 0.07
C ARG A 300 -2.84 10.49 0.12
N GLU A 301 -1.66 10.68 0.72
CA GLU A 301 -1.02 11.98 0.77
C GLU A 301 -0.68 12.49 -0.63
N GLY A 302 -0.29 11.61 -1.56
CA GLY A 302 -0.08 11.94 -2.96
C GLY A 302 -1.34 12.45 -3.67
N VAL A 303 -2.48 11.78 -3.48
CA VAL A 303 -3.77 12.20 -4.02
C VAL A 303 -4.21 13.56 -3.44
N ILE A 304 -4.02 13.74 -2.12
CA ILE A 304 -4.31 15.02 -1.45
C ILE A 304 -3.47 16.15 -2.04
N LEU A 305 -2.15 15.95 -2.17
CA LEU A 305 -1.22 16.94 -2.72
C LEU A 305 -1.57 17.29 -4.17
N SER A 306 -1.83 16.28 -5.00
CA SER A 306 -2.26 16.46 -6.39
C SER A 306 -3.56 17.27 -6.50
N ARG A 307 -4.52 17.07 -5.59
CA ARG A 307 -5.74 17.88 -5.53
C ARG A 307 -5.45 19.31 -5.08
N MET A 308 -4.66 19.49 -4.04
CA MET A 308 -4.29 20.81 -3.50
C MET A 308 -3.60 21.69 -4.54
N ASP A 309 -2.77 21.11 -5.40
CA ASP A 309 -2.07 21.85 -6.46
C ASP A 309 -3.01 22.40 -7.55
N ARG A 310 -4.21 21.83 -7.68
CA ARG A 310 -5.26 22.29 -8.62
C ARG A 310 -6.19 23.33 -8.01
N LEU A 311 -6.06 23.64 -6.72
CA LEU A 311 -6.85 24.70 -6.09
C LEU A 311 -6.33 26.07 -6.52
N ALA A 312 -7.25 27.01 -6.74
CA ALA A 312 -6.88 28.38 -7.03
C ALA A 312 -6.01 28.96 -5.89
N PRO A 313 -5.02 29.81 -6.19
CA PRO A 313 -4.33 30.58 -5.15
C PRO A 313 -5.36 31.36 -4.33
N VAL A 314 -5.21 31.35 -3.00
CA VAL A 314 -5.95 32.23 -2.09
C VAL A 314 -5.44 33.66 -2.28
#